data_AF-A0A328NBG2-F1
#
_entry.id   AF-A0A328NBG2-F1
#
_cell.length_a   1.000
_cell.length_b   1.000
_cell.length_c   1.000
_cell.angle_alpha   90.00
_cell.angle_beta   90.00
_cell.angle_gamma   90.00
#
_symmetry.space_group_name_H-M   'P 1'
#
loop_
_entity.id
_entity.type
_entity.pdbx_description
1 polymer ?
#
loop_
_entity_poly.entity_id
_entity_poly.type
_entity_poly.pdbx_seq_one_letter_code
_entity_poly.pdbx_strand_id
1 'polypeptide(L)'
;MGAGHDHHHGSVANAAHQHRGRLWAAFGLLATLMVVEAVAALHTGSLALLSDAGHMFTDVLGIGMALAAITATRRATGDPQRTFGLYRLEVLAALANAVLLSGVAIYVVIEAIRRFGDPHQVIAGPMLAVAVLGLLANIAAFALLRAGARESINLQGAYLEVLGDLLGSLGVIGAALLITVTDWWWADPLVAVAIGVFILPRTWRLARAAIRILVQAAPEHLQVTAVHDRLAAVPGVVEVHDLHVWTLTSGMEVASAHLTMAPGAEVGAVLTAARTALHDDFRIEHATLQIEPGAASGACGSIEW
;
A
#
# COMPACT_ATOMS: atom_id res chain seq x y z
N MET A 1 -3.00 -0.80 20.64
CA MET A 1 -1.86 -0.04 20.07
C MET A 1 -1.73 -0.46 18.62
N GLY A 2 -2.34 0.32 17.72
CA GLY A 2 -2.43 -0.02 16.30
C GLY A 2 -1.24 0.54 15.54
N ALA A 3 -0.31 -0.32 15.14
CA ALA A 3 0.65 0.00 14.11
C ALA A 3 -0.06 -0.15 12.76
N GLY A 4 -0.41 0.96 12.13
CA GLY A 4 -0.80 0.99 10.72
C GLY A 4 0.41 0.57 9.90
N HIS A 5 0.29 -0.48 9.11
CA HIS A 5 1.34 -0.81 8.14
C HIS A 5 1.04 0.01 6.90
N ASP A 6 1.82 1.07 6.72
CA ASP A 6 1.84 1.83 5.48
C ASP A 6 2.42 0.96 4.38
N HIS A 7 1.60 0.64 3.39
CA HIS A 7 2.08 0.01 2.17
C HIS A 7 2.94 1.03 1.43
N HIS A 8 4.26 0.84 1.54
CA HIS A 8 5.36 1.70 1.11
C HIS A 8 5.48 1.87 -0.42
N HIS A 9 4.39 1.92 -1.18
CA HIS A 9 4.43 2.24 -2.61
C HIS A 9 4.80 3.71 -2.87
N GLY A 10 4.50 4.62 -1.93
CA GLY A 10 4.79 6.06 -2.08
C GLY A 10 6.25 6.46 -1.80
N SER A 11 6.96 5.79 -0.88
CA SER A 11 8.32 6.21 -0.51
C SER A 11 9.40 5.80 -1.52
N VAL A 12 9.10 4.81 -2.37
CA VAL A 12 10.02 4.35 -3.41
C VAL A 12 10.14 5.40 -4.52
N ALA A 13 9.08 6.15 -4.83
CA ALA A 13 9.09 7.12 -5.93
C ALA A 13 10.15 8.23 -5.78
N ASN A 14 10.37 8.73 -4.55
CA ASN A 14 11.32 9.81 -4.27
C ASN A 14 12.79 9.33 -4.22
N ALA A 15 13.05 8.12 -3.71
CA ALA A 15 14.41 7.52 -3.69
C ALA A 15 14.80 6.89 -5.05
N ALA A 16 13.82 6.50 -5.87
CA ALA A 16 14.08 5.72 -7.08
C ALA A 16 14.54 6.54 -8.29
N HIS A 17 14.44 7.88 -8.27
CA HIS A 17 15.05 8.72 -9.32
C HIS A 17 16.58 8.57 -9.36
N GLN A 18 17.23 8.34 -8.22
CA GLN A 18 18.69 8.21 -8.15
C GLN A 18 19.21 6.78 -8.42
N HIS A 19 18.32 5.76 -8.42
CA HIS A 19 18.71 4.34 -8.51
C HIS A 19 17.88 3.50 -9.49
N ARG A 20 17.36 4.11 -10.57
CA ARG A 20 16.53 3.46 -11.60
C ARG A 20 17.09 2.14 -12.15
N GLY A 21 18.39 2.05 -12.40
CA GLY A 21 19.03 0.82 -12.92
C GLY A 21 18.96 -0.35 -11.94
N ARG A 22 19.06 -0.08 -10.63
CA ARG A 22 18.95 -1.09 -9.58
C ARG A 22 17.51 -1.57 -9.41
N LEU A 23 16.52 -0.67 -9.54
CA LEU A 23 15.11 -1.06 -9.53
C LEU A 23 14.75 -1.98 -10.71
N TRP A 24 15.24 -1.69 -11.92
CA TRP A 24 15.02 -2.59 -13.06
C TRP A 24 15.68 -3.96 -12.87
N ALA A 25 16.88 -4.00 -12.29
CA ALA A 25 17.55 -5.25 -11.97
C ALA A 25 16.79 -6.06 -10.91
N ALA A 26 16.33 -5.41 -9.83
CA ALA A 26 15.50 -6.03 -8.80
C ALA A 26 14.18 -6.55 -9.37
N PHE A 27 13.50 -5.75 -10.21
CA PHE A 27 12.27 -6.15 -10.89
C PHE A 27 12.49 -7.39 -11.77
N GLY A 28 13.54 -7.40 -12.60
CA GLY A 28 13.86 -8.53 -13.47
C GLY A 28 14.18 -9.81 -12.70
N LEU A 29 14.93 -9.69 -11.59
CA LEU A 29 15.24 -10.81 -10.70
C LEU A 29 13.97 -11.40 -10.08
N LEU A 30 13.18 -10.58 -9.39
CA LEU A 30 11.97 -11.02 -8.69
C LEU A 30 10.90 -11.54 -9.66
N ALA A 31 10.71 -10.88 -10.81
CA ALA A 31 9.75 -11.32 -11.82
C ALA A 31 10.13 -12.68 -12.41
N THR A 32 11.43 -12.92 -12.64
CA THR A 32 11.91 -14.21 -13.14
C THR A 32 11.67 -15.31 -12.12
N LEU A 33 11.95 -15.04 -10.85
CA LEU A 33 11.77 -16.02 -9.78
C LEU A 33 10.32 -16.31 -9.48
N MET A 34 9.45 -15.30 -9.49
CA MET A 34 8.00 -15.48 -9.39
C MET A 34 7.49 -16.47 -10.45
N VAL A 35 7.97 -16.39 -11.70
CA VAL A 35 7.61 -17.34 -12.75
C VAL A 35 8.15 -18.75 -12.43
N VAL A 36 9.40 -18.85 -11.99
CA VAL A 36 10.01 -20.15 -11.61
C VAL A 36 9.25 -20.80 -10.46
N GLU A 37 8.90 -20.05 -9.42
CA GLU A 37 8.13 -20.51 -8.27
C GLU A 37 6.71 -20.92 -8.65
N ALA A 38 6.03 -20.12 -9.47
CA ALA A 38 4.68 -20.45 -9.93
C ALA A 38 4.67 -21.76 -10.74
N VAL A 39 5.63 -21.94 -11.66
CA VAL A 39 5.77 -23.19 -12.43
C VAL A 39 6.11 -24.35 -11.49
N ALA A 40 7.05 -24.17 -10.57
CA ALA A 40 7.42 -25.20 -9.61
C ALA A 40 6.27 -25.58 -8.67
N ALA A 41 5.48 -24.62 -8.20
CA ALA A 41 4.31 -24.87 -7.36
C ALA A 41 3.29 -25.76 -8.08
N LEU A 42 3.00 -25.46 -9.35
CA LEU A 42 2.08 -26.24 -10.17
C LEU A 42 2.62 -27.65 -10.47
N HIS A 43 3.92 -27.77 -10.74
CA HIS A 43 4.56 -29.05 -11.06
C HIS A 43 4.73 -29.96 -9.83
N THR A 44 5.07 -29.39 -8.68
CA THR A 44 5.27 -30.12 -7.42
C THR A 44 3.95 -30.37 -6.68
N GLY A 45 2.90 -29.62 -7.03
CA GLY A 45 1.65 -29.59 -6.30
C GLY A 45 1.74 -28.86 -4.96
N SER A 46 2.85 -28.19 -4.61
CA SER A 46 3.03 -27.55 -3.31
C SER A 46 2.14 -26.31 -3.15
N LEU A 47 1.32 -26.30 -2.09
CA LEU A 47 0.51 -25.13 -1.72
C LEU A 47 1.37 -24.05 -1.07
N ALA A 48 2.41 -24.43 -0.34
CA ALA A 48 3.30 -23.47 0.30
C ALA A 48 4.08 -22.66 -0.76
N LEU A 49 4.60 -23.32 -1.81
CA LEU A 49 5.21 -22.62 -2.94
C LEU A 49 4.22 -21.76 -3.72
N LEU A 50 2.97 -22.21 -3.87
CA LEU A 50 1.96 -21.41 -4.56
C LEU A 50 1.64 -20.12 -3.79
N SER A 51 1.60 -20.20 -2.45
CA SER A 51 1.43 -19.04 -1.58
C SER A 51 2.62 -18.08 -1.68
N ASP A 52 3.84 -18.62 -1.72
CA ASP A 52 5.08 -17.83 -1.85
C ASP A 52 5.13 -17.12 -3.22
N ALA A 53 4.80 -17.83 -4.30
CA ALA A 53 4.69 -17.26 -5.65
C ALA A 53 3.63 -16.14 -5.72
N GLY A 54 2.51 -16.30 -5.01
CA GLY A 54 1.47 -15.28 -4.90
C GLY A 54 1.96 -14.02 -4.20
N HIS A 55 2.76 -14.18 -3.14
CA HIS A 55 3.39 -13.07 -2.44
C HIS A 55 4.44 -12.36 -3.32
N MET A 56 5.33 -13.12 -3.97
CA MET A 56 6.33 -12.61 -4.92
C MET A 56 5.71 -11.84 -6.09
N PHE A 57 4.54 -12.26 -6.56
CA PHE A 57 3.77 -11.52 -7.57
C PHE A 57 3.42 -10.11 -7.09
N THR A 58 3.08 -9.95 -5.81
CA THR A 58 2.77 -8.63 -5.25
C THR A 58 3.99 -7.73 -5.13
N ASP A 59 5.15 -8.29 -4.82
CA ASP A 59 6.41 -7.53 -4.80
C ASP A 59 6.79 -7.04 -6.20
N VAL A 60 6.63 -7.91 -7.21
CA VAL A 60 6.84 -7.58 -8.62
C VAL A 60 5.87 -6.48 -9.07
N LEU A 61 4.59 -6.59 -8.73
CA LEU A 61 3.61 -5.53 -9.01
C LEU A 61 3.99 -4.22 -8.33
N GLY A 62 4.41 -4.26 -7.06
CA GLY A 62 4.81 -3.06 -6.31
C GLY A 62 6.00 -2.33 -6.95
N ILE A 63 7.06 -3.06 -7.29
CA ILE A 63 8.24 -2.49 -7.96
C ILE A 63 7.90 -2.06 -9.39
N GLY A 64 7.09 -2.84 -10.11
CA GLY A 64 6.61 -2.51 -11.45
C GLY A 64 5.81 -1.21 -11.46
N MET A 65 4.96 -0.99 -10.46
CA MET A 65 4.22 0.26 -10.27
C MET A 65 5.14 1.44 -9.96
N ALA A 66 6.15 1.26 -9.09
CA ALA A 66 7.14 2.30 -8.83
C ALA A 66 7.90 2.68 -10.11
N LEU A 67 8.33 1.70 -10.91
CA LEU A 67 8.95 1.92 -12.22
C LEU A 67 8.01 2.60 -13.21
N ALA A 68 6.74 2.20 -13.24
CA ALA A 68 5.70 2.83 -14.05
C ALA A 68 5.50 4.30 -13.64
N ALA A 69 5.42 4.60 -12.35
CA ALA A 69 5.30 5.96 -11.85
C ALA A 69 6.49 6.83 -12.25
N ILE A 70 7.73 6.35 -12.07
CA ILE A 70 8.97 7.08 -12.45
C ILE A 70 9.03 7.33 -13.97
N THR A 71 8.53 6.40 -14.78
CA THR A 71 8.51 6.56 -16.23
C THR A 71 7.33 7.42 -16.71
N ALA A 72 6.20 7.37 -16.00
CA ALA A 72 4.99 8.11 -16.30
C ALA A 72 5.07 9.58 -15.89
N THR A 73 5.80 9.95 -14.83
CA THR A 73 6.03 11.35 -14.44
C THR A 73 6.72 12.20 -15.51
N ARG A 74 7.37 11.60 -16.52
CA ARG A 74 7.87 12.33 -17.70
C ARG A 74 6.81 12.61 -18.78
N ARG A 75 5.65 11.93 -18.76
CA ARG A 75 4.57 12.08 -19.75
C ARG A 75 3.27 12.64 -19.18
N ALA A 76 2.96 12.35 -17.91
CA ALA A 76 1.69 12.70 -17.28
C ALA A 76 1.56 14.18 -16.92
N THR A 77 2.67 14.91 -16.77
CA THR A 77 2.66 16.35 -16.46
C THR A 77 2.26 17.24 -17.64
N GLY A 78 2.06 16.66 -18.83
CA GLY A 78 1.75 17.40 -20.06
C GLY A 78 0.30 17.31 -20.55
N ASP A 79 -0.55 16.48 -19.92
CA ASP A 79 -1.96 16.33 -20.31
C ASP A 79 -2.86 17.21 -19.44
N PRO A 80 -3.44 18.30 -19.98
CA PRO A 80 -4.29 19.22 -19.22
C PRO A 80 -5.56 18.56 -18.66
N GLN A 81 -5.98 17.42 -19.21
CA GLN A 81 -7.16 16.70 -18.72
C GLN A 81 -6.88 15.92 -17.43
N ARG A 82 -5.61 15.75 -17.04
CA ARG A 82 -5.18 15.08 -15.82
C ARG A 82 -4.70 16.10 -14.80
N THR A 83 -5.62 16.86 -14.22
CA THR A 83 -5.34 18.01 -13.33
C THR A 83 -4.54 17.64 -12.09
N PHE A 84 -4.73 16.44 -11.55
CA PHE A 84 -3.93 15.87 -10.47
C PHE A 84 -2.92 14.81 -10.96
N GLY A 85 -2.71 14.67 -12.27
CA GLY A 85 -1.84 13.63 -12.81
C GLY A 85 -2.39 12.22 -12.63
N LEU A 86 -1.50 11.28 -12.28
CA LEU A 86 -1.78 9.84 -12.24
C LEU A 86 -1.78 9.22 -10.84
N TYR A 87 -1.84 10.04 -9.78
CA TYR A 87 -1.71 9.56 -8.40
C TYR A 87 -2.77 8.51 -8.02
N ARG A 88 -4.01 8.63 -8.50
CA ARG A 88 -5.06 7.63 -8.21
C ARG A 88 -4.81 6.24 -8.82
N LEU A 89 -3.96 6.12 -9.85
CA LEU A 89 -3.59 4.81 -10.39
C LEU A 89 -2.77 3.99 -9.37
N GLU A 90 -2.02 4.66 -8.49
CA GLU A 90 -1.32 4.00 -7.38
C GLU A 90 -2.31 3.32 -6.44
N VAL A 91 -3.38 4.02 -6.08
CA VAL A 91 -4.44 3.51 -5.19
C VAL A 91 -5.19 2.33 -5.84
N LEU A 92 -5.52 2.44 -7.12
CA LEU A 92 -6.18 1.36 -7.86
C LEU A 92 -5.30 0.11 -7.98
N ALA A 93 -4.00 0.30 -8.22
CA ALA A 93 -3.05 -0.80 -8.26
C ALA A 93 -2.88 -1.46 -6.90
N ALA A 94 -2.80 -0.68 -5.81
CA ALA A 94 -2.76 -1.20 -4.45
C ALA A 94 -4.03 -2.03 -4.12
N LEU A 95 -5.21 -1.56 -4.53
CA LEU A 95 -6.45 -2.30 -4.36
C LEU A 95 -6.47 -3.59 -5.19
N ALA A 96 -6.09 -3.54 -6.48
CA ALA A 96 -6.02 -4.72 -7.34
C ALA A 96 -5.06 -5.77 -6.76
N ASN A 97 -3.90 -5.33 -6.27
CA ASN A 97 -2.93 -6.18 -5.59
C ASN A 97 -3.51 -6.84 -4.34
N ALA A 98 -4.18 -6.06 -3.48
CA ALA A 98 -4.81 -6.56 -2.27
C ALA A 98 -5.90 -7.61 -2.58
N VAL A 99 -6.70 -7.39 -3.62
CA VAL A 99 -7.74 -8.34 -4.07
C VAL A 99 -7.10 -9.63 -4.59
N LEU A 100 -6.10 -9.53 -5.47
CA LEU A 100 -5.42 -10.70 -6.04
C LEU A 100 -4.76 -11.55 -4.96
N LEU A 101 -3.97 -10.93 -4.06
CA LEU A 101 -3.28 -11.66 -2.99
C LEU A 101 -4.25 -12.27 -1.98
N SER A 102 -5.34 -11.56 -1.65
CA SER A 102 -6.40 -12.13 -0.82
C SER A 102 -7.06 -13.34 -1.50
N GLY A 103 -7.29 -13.27 -2.82
CA GLY A 103 -7.80 -14.39 -3.61
C GLY A 103 -6.87 -15.61 -3.57
N VAL A 104 -5.57 -15.42 -3.78
CA VAL A 104 -4.57 -16.50 -3.70
C VAL A 104 -4.51 -17.09 -2.29
N ALA A 105 -4.45 -16.24 -1.25
CA ALA A 105 -4.39 -16.72 0.13
C ALA A 105 -5.66 -17.49 0.55
N ILE A 106 -6.86 -17.01 0.17
CA ILE A 106 -8.12 -17.73 0.39
C ILE A 106 -8.12 -19.07 -0.35
N TYR A 107 -7.69 -19.08 -1.61
CA TYR A 107 -7.59 -20.30 -2.40
C TYR A 107 -6.67 -21.33 -1.73
N VAL A 108 -5.46 -20.91 -1.32
CA VAL A 108 -4.47 -21.76 -0.64
C VAL A 108 -5.04 -22.32 0.66
N VAL A 109 -5.71 -21.51 1.49
CA VAL A 109 -6.31 -21.98 2.74
C VAL A 109 -7.42 -23.00 2.49
N ILE A 110 -8.32 -22.74 1.53
CA ILE A 110 -9.39 -23.67 1.17
C ILE A 110 -8.81 -25.00 0.66
N GLU A 111 -7.81 -24.94 -0.22
CA GLU A 111 -7.20 -26.12 -0.80
C GLU A 111 -6.38 -26.90 0.24
N ALA A 112 -5.70 -26.22 1.16
CA ALA A 112 -5.01 -26.85 2.26
C ALA A 112 -5.98 -27.60 3.19
N ILE A 113 -7.13 -26.99 3.52
CA ILE A 113 -8.19 -27.64 4.29
C ILE A 113 -8.71 -28.89 3.57
N ARG A 114 -8.90 -28.84 2.25
CA ARG A 114 -9.32 -30.01 1.45
C ARG A 114 -8.30 -31.14 1.50
N ARG A 115 -7.00 -30.82 1.43
CA ARG A 115 -5.90 -31.79 1.44
C ARG A 115 -5.68 -32.49 2.79
N PHE A 116 -6.24 -31.99 3.88
CA PHE A 116 -6.29 -32.77 5.13
C PHE A 116 -7.17 -34.02 5.00
N GLY A 117 -8.16 -34.02 4.10
CA GLY A 117 -9.00 -35.18 3.80
C GLY A 117 -8.40 -36.16 2.79
N ASP A 118 -7.56 -35.68 1.86
CA ASP A 118 -6.90 -36.48 0.83
C ASP A 118 -5.46 -35.97 0.56
N PRO A 119 -4.45 -36.51 1.26
CA PRO A 119 -3.09 -36.00 1.21
C PRO A 119 -2.47 -36.18 -0.17
N HIS A 120 -2.21 -35.06 -0.85
CA HIS A 120 -1.49 -35.06 -2.12
C HIS A 120 0.01 -35.22 -1.88
N GLN A 121 0.66 -36.08 -2.68
CA GLN A 121 2.11 -36.24 -2.65
C GLN A 121 2.78 -35.02 -3.29
N VAL A 122 3.65 -34.35 -2.55
CA VAL A 122 4.38 -33.16 -2.99
C VAL A 122 5.78 -33.55 -3.43
N ILE A 123 6.24 -33.11 -4.60
CA ILE A 123 7.61 -33.47 -5.04
C ILE A 123 8.63 -32.60 -4.27
N ALA A 124 9.17 -33.14 -3.17
CA ALA A 124 9.95 -32.37 -2.21
C ALA A 124 11.31 -31.86 -2.73
N GLY A 125 11.94 -32.57 -3.67
CA GLY A 125 13.25 -32.17 -4.23
C GLY A 125 13.21 -30.81 -4.95
N PRO A 126 12.38 -30.66 -6.01
CA PRO A 126 12.18 -29.37 -6.67
C PRO A 126 11.61 -28.31 -5.72
N MET A 127 10.74 -28.70 -4.78
CA MET A 127 10.20 -27.78 -3.77
C MET A 127 11.31 -27.14 -2.93
N LEU A 128 12.23 -27.95 -2.41
CA LEU A 128 13.37 -27.48 -1.62
C LEU A 128 14.31 -26.59 -2.43
N ALA A 129 14.65 -27.01 -3.66
CA ALA A 129 15.55 -26.26 -4.53
C ALA A 129 15.03 -24.86 -4.83
N VAL A 130 13.74 -24.75 -5.13
CA VAL A 130 13.07 -23.48 -5.43
C VAL A 130 12.93 -22.62 -4.19
N ALA A 131 12.54 -23.19 -3.04
CA ALA A 131 12.44 -22.43 -1.79
C ALA A 131 13.78 -21.85 -1.33
N VAL A 132 14.88 -22.58 -1.51
CA VAL A 132 16.24 -22.06 -1.24
C VAL A 132 16.61 -20.96 -2.22
N LEU A 133 16.28 -21.11 -3.50
CA LEU A 133 16.55 -20.09 -4.52
C LEU A 133 15.77 -18.79 -4.23
N GLY A 134 14.49 -18.89 -3.89
CA GLY A 134 13.64 -17.77 -3.49
C GLY A 134 14.20 -17.04 -2.27
N LEU A 135 14.58 -17.79 -1.23
CA LEU A 135 15.23 -17.24 -0.04
C LEU A 135 16.50 -16.44 -0.37
N LEU A 136 17.40 -17.01 -1.18
CA LEU A 136 18.65 -16.34 -1.59
C LEU A 136 18.37 -15.06 -2.38
N ALA A 137 17.35 -15.08 -3.22
CA ALA A 137 16.98 -13.93 -4.03
C ALA A 137 16.32 -12.82 -3.22
N ASN A 138 15.46 -13.13 -2.26
CA ASN A 138 14.87 -12.15 -1.35
C ASN A 138 15.95 -11.46 -0.52
N ILE A 139 16.95 -12.22 -0.05
CA ILE A 139 18.14 -11.65 0.61
C ILE A 139 18.92 -10.73 -0.34
N ALA A 140 19.14 -11.14 -1.59
CA ALA A 140 19.85 -10.35 -2.59
C ALA A 140 19.10 -9.06 -2.96
N ALA A 141 17.79 -9.13 -3.16
CA ALA A 141 16.93 -7.99 -3.43
C ALA A 141 16.94 -7.01 -2.25
N PHE A 142 16.81 -7.51 -1.02
CA PHE A 142 16.92 -6.69 0.18
C PHE A 142 18.28 -5.99 0.28
N ALA A 143 19.38 -6.70 0.05
CA ALA A 143 20.72 -6.13 0.07
C ALA A 143 20.90 -5.02 -0.99
N LEU A 144 20.38 -5.25 -2.20
CA LEU A 144 20.43 -4.30 -3.31
C LEU A 144 19.66 -3.01 -2.99
N LEU A 145 18.50 -3.14 -2.35
CA LEU A 145 17.65 -2.01 -1.95
C LEU A 145 18.22 -1.27 -0.73
N ARG A 146 18.76 -1.99 0.27
CA ARG A 146 19.38 -1.40 1.46
C ARG A 146 20.61 -0.56 1.13
N ALA A 147 21.40 -0.95 0.13
CA ALA A 147 22.56 -0.19 -0.30
C ALA A 147 22.22 1.22 -0.83
N GLY A 148 20.98 1.46 -1.26
CA GLY A 148 20.47 2.77 -1.69
C GLY A 148 19.77 3.58 -0.60
N ALA A 149 19.37 2.95 0.52
CA ALA A 149 18.59 3.56 1.59
C ALA A 149 19.43 3.71 2.87
N ARG A 150 20.48 4.53 2.82
CA ARG A 150 21.14 5.02 4.05
C ARG A 150 20.32 6.23 4.52
N GLU A 151 19.81 6.16 5.75
CA GLU A 151 19.02 7.20 6.45
C GLU A 151 17.54 7.32 6.07
N SER A 152 16.66 6.53 6.71
CA SER A 152 15.32 6.98 7.13
C SER A 152 14.65 5.96 8.05
N ILE A 153 13.73 6.45 8.89
CA ILE A 153 12.84 5.68 9.78
C ILE A 153 11.98 4.62 9.03
N ASN A 154 11.88 4.70 7.69
CA ASN A 154 11.24 3.69 6.82
C ASN A 154 11.91 2.31 6.84
N LEU A 155 13.11 2.17 7.40
CA LEU A 155 13.78 0.87 7.49
C LEU A 155 13.01 -0.15 8.33
N GLN A 156 12.22 0.30 9.32
CA GLN A 156 11.52 -0.62 10.22
C GLN A 156 10.36 -1.34 9.52
N GLY A 157 9.63 -0.66 8.64
CA GLY A 157 8.56 -1.27 7.84
C GLY A 157 9.10 -2.26 6.81
N ALA A 158 10.13 -1.85 6.05
CA ALA A 158 10.80 -2.72 5.08
C ALA A 158 11.46 -3.95 5.75
N TYR A 159 11.99 -3.79 6.97
CA TYR A 159 12.57 -4.90 7.72
C TYR A 159 11.52 -5.93 8.16
N LEU A 160 10.36 -5.49 8.63
CA LEU A 160 9.26 -6.39 9.04
C LEU A 160 8.69 -7.17 7.85
N GLU A 161 8.66 -6.55 6.67
CA GLU A 161 8.23 -7.19 5.43
C GLU A 161 9.19 -8.31 5.03
N VAL A 162 10.48 -7.99 4.93
CA VAL A 162 11.53 -8.97 4.62
C VAL A 162 11.58 -10.08 5.66
N LEU A 163 11.37 -9.77 6.94
CA LEU A 163 11.29 -10.79 7.99
C LEU A 163 10.10 -11.74 7.77
N GLY A 164 8.96 -11.22 7.30
CA GLY A 164 7.82 -12.04 6.90
C GLY A 164 8.16 -13.01 5.77
N ASP A 165 8.82 -12.53 4.73
CA ASP A 165 9.22 -13.33 3.56
C ASP A 165 10.24 -14.40 3.96
N LEU A 166 11.23 -14.03 4.79
CA LEU A 166 12.21 -14.96 5.34
C LEU A 166 11.54 -16.08 6.15
N LEU A 167 10.58 -15.74 7.01
CA LEU A 167 9.83 -16.73 7.78
C LEU A 167 8.99 -17.63 6.87
N GLY A 168 8.39 -17.08 5.82
CA GLY A 168 7.68 -17.83 4.78
C GLY A 168 8.60 -18.86 4.11
N SER A 169 9.70 -18.40 3.50
CA SER A 169 10.64 -19.29 2.80
C SER A 169 11.28 -20.33 3.73
N LEU A 170 11.61 -19.96 4.97
CA LEU A 170 12.09 -20.91 5.99
C LEU A 170 11.03 -21.97 6.34
N GLY A 171 9.76 -21.57 6.40
CA GLY A 171 8.64 -22.49 6.56
C GLY A 171 8.57 -23.50 5.41
N VAL A 172 8.68 -23.05 4.15
CA VAL A 172 8.66 -23.92 2.97
C VAL A 172 9.85 -24.88 2.97
N ILE A 173 11.06 -24.39 3.26
CA ILE A 173 12.26 -25.23 3.38
C ILE A 173 12.09 -26.28 4.47
N GLY A 174 11.58 -25.89 5.64
CA GLY A 174 11.31 -26.79 6.76
C GLY A 174 10.30 -27.88 6.38
N ALA A 175 9.22 -27.52 5.69
CA ALA A 175 8.24 -28.48 5.19
C ALA A 175 8.86 -29.45 4.18
N ALA A 176 9.65 -28.95 3.21
CA ALA A 176 10.29 -29.79 2.21
C ALA A 176 11.26 -30.80 2.85
N LEU A 177 12.11 -30.36 3.80
CA LEU A 177 13.02 -31.24 4.53
C LEU A 177 12.27 -32.31 5.32
N LEU A 178 11.20 -31.92 6.02
CA LEU A 178 10.40 -32.86 6.79
C LEU A 178 9.74 -33.90 5.90
N ILE A 179 9.17 -33.48 4.77
CA ILE A 179 8.62 -34.39 3.75
C ILE A 179 9.70 -35.36 3.25
N THR A 180 10.92 -34.89 2.94
CA THR A 180 11.98 -35.79 2.44
C THR A 180 12.43 -36.86 3.44
N VAL A 181 12.34 -36.58 4.75
CA VAL A 181 12.84 -37.51 5.79
C VAL A 181 11.74 -38.42 6.30
N THR A 182 10.49 -37.95 6.36
CA THR A 182 9.41 -38.65 7.07
C THR A 182 8.18 -38.97 6.22
N ASP A 183 8.16 -38.58 4.93
CA ASP A 183 6.99 -38.66 4.04
C ASP A 183 5.73 -38.02 4.66
N TRP A 184 5.91 -37.00 5.52
CA TRP A 184 4.80 -36.34 6.20
C TRP A 184 4.23 -35.22 5.33
N TRP A 185 3.40 -35.61 4.36
CA TRP A 185 2.82 -34.73 3.34
C TRP A 185 1.96 -33.57 3.91
N TRP A 186 1.54 -33.65 5.16
CA TRP A 186 0.77 -32.59 5.83
C TRP A 186 1.60 -31.35 6.17
N ALA A 187 2.94 -31.45 6.13
CA ALA A 187 3.81 -30.31 6.39
C ALA A 187 3.56 -29.15 5.41
N ASP A 188 3.31 -29.45 4.12
CA ASP A 188 3.06 -28.43 3.09
C ASP A 188 1.71 -27.68 3.31
N PRO A 189 0.55 -28.36 3.45
CA PRO A 189 -0.70 -27.69 3.79
C PRO A 189 -0.64 -26.89 5.10
N LEU A 190 0.06 -27.38 6.13
CA LEU A 190 0.17 -26.69 7.41
C LEU A 190 0.94 -25.36 7.26
N VAL A 191 2.08 -25.39 6.57
CA VAL A 191 2.87 -24.18 6.28
C VAL A 191 2.09 -23.23 5.38
N ALA A 192 1.40 -23.75 4.36
CA ALA A 192 0.59 -22.94 3.46
C ALA A 192 -0.54 -22.19 4.19
N VAL A 193 -1.23 -22.86 5.13
CA VAL A 193 -2.24 -22.21 6.01
C VAL A 193 -1.59 -21.15 6.89
N ALA A 194 -0.43 -21.44 7.50
CA ALA A 194 0.27 -20.47 8.33
C ALA A 194 0.64 -19.19 7.56
N ILE A 195 1.16 -19.34 6.34
CA ILE A 195 1.47 -18.22 5.45
C ILE A 195 0.18 -17.47 5.07
N GLY A 196 -0.88 -18.18 4.67
CA GLY A 196 -2.17 -17.56 4.32
C GLY A 196 -2.78 -16.76 5.47
N VAL A 197 -2.79 -17.29 6.69
CA VAL A 197 -3.29 -16.60 7.90
C VAL A 197 -2.44 -15.39 8.26
N PHE A 198 -1.14 -15.42 7.97
CA PHE A 198 -0.26 -14.26 8.17
C PHE A 198 -0.51 -13.15 7.14
N ILE A 199 -0.78 -13.51 5.87
CA ILE A 199 -0.98 -12.56 4.76
C ILE A 199 -2.36 -11.90 4.80
N LEU A 200 -3.43 -12.66 5.04
CA LEU A 200 -4.82 -12.19 4.90
C LEU A 200 -5.19 -10.92 5.69
N PRO A 201 -4.82 -10.77 6.99
CA PRO A 201 -5.13 -9.56 7.74
C PRO A 201 -4.45 -8.32 7.16
N ARG A 202 -3.23 -8.49 6.62
CA ARG A 202 -2.44 -7.41 6.04
C ARG A 202 -3.07 -6.93 4.73
N THR A 203 -3.42 -7.86 3.83
CA THR A 203 -4.04 -7.51 2.55
C THR A 203 -5.44 -6.93 2.74
N TRP A 204 -6.20 -7.40 3.73
CA TRP A 204 -7.49 -6.82 4.08
C TRP A 204 -7.37 -5.36 4.52
N ARG A 205 -6.38 -5.05 5.38
CA ARG A 205 -6.13 -3.68 5.81
C ARG A 205 -5.74 -2.79 4.63
N LEU A 206 -4.88 -3.28 3.73
CA LEU A 206 -4.53 -2.57 2.49
C LEU A 206 -5.77 -2.28 1.63
N ALA A 207 -6.59 -3.29 1.38
CA ALA A 207 -7.81 -3.13 0.59
C ALA A 207 -8.74 -2.09 1.21
N ARG A 208 -8.94 -2.13 2.54
CA ARG A 208 -9.75 -1.16 3.26
C ARG A 208 -9.21 0.26 3.12
N ALA A 209 -7.90 0.45 3.27
CA ALA A 209 -7.26 1.75 3.12
C ALA A 209 -7.41 2.28 1.68
N ALA A 210 -7.17 1.44 0.66
CA ALA A 210 -7.32 1.84 -0.73
C ALA A 210 -8.78 2.19 -1.08
N ILE A 211 -9.76 1.41 -0.60
CA ILE A 211 -11.18 1.71 -0.76
C ILE A 211 -11.52 3.05 -0.10
N ARG A 212 -11.04 3.29 1.13
CA ARG A 212 -11.26 4.55 1.86
C ARG A 212 -10.81 5.77 1.03
N ILE A 213 -9.65 5.68 0.40
CA ILE A 213 -9.12 6.72 -0.50
C ILE A 213 -10.02 6.88 -1.74
N LEU A 214 -10.44 5.77 -2.37
CA LEU A 214 -11.29 5.81 -3.57
C LEU A 214 -12.68 6.41 -3.31
N VAL A 215 -13.26 6.15 -2.15
CA VAL A 215 -14.54 6.74 -1.73
C VAL A 215 -14.40 8.16 -1.18
N GLN A 216 -13.20 8.75 -1.22
CA GLN A 216 -12.91 10.12 -0.78
C GLN A 216 -13.26 10.37 0.68
N ALA A 217 -13.11 9.35 1.53
CA ALA A 217 -13.30 9.51 2.96
C ALA A 217 -12.13 10.28 3.58
N ALA A 218 -12.41 10.98 4.69
CA ALA A 218 -11.39 11.68 5.45
C ALA A 218 -10.28 10.72 5.95
N PRO A 219 -9.04 11.20 6.15
CA PRO A 219 -7.91 10.36 6.58
C PRO A 219 -8.14 9.73 7.96
N GLU A 220 -7.56 8.56 8.24
CA GLU A 220 -7.81 7.86 9.53
C GLU A 220 -7.29 8.64 10.74
N HIS A 221 -6.19 9.37 10.57
CA HIS A 221 -5.50 10.10 11.62
C HIS A 221 -6.11 11.48 11.88
N LEU A 222 -7.04 11.94 11.02
CA LEU A 222 -7.55 13.30 11.02
C LEU A 222 -8.99 13.34 11.52
N GLN A 223 -9.25 14.17 12.52
CA GLN A 223 -10.60 14.46 13.00
C GLN A 223 -11.12 15.69 12.25
N VAL A 224 -12.13 15.49 11.39
CA VAL A 224 -12.72 16.58 10.59
C VAL A 224 -13.28 17.70 11.50
N THR A 225 -13.81 17.34 12.66
CA THR A 225 -14.26 18.31 13.68
C THR A 225 -13.12 19.18 14.21
N ALA A 226 -11.94 18.60 14.45
CA ALA A 226 -10.78 19.37 14.88
C ALA A 226 -10.29 20.34 13.80
N VAL A 227 -10.35 19.94 12.52
CA VAL A 227 -10.05 20.83 11.38
C VAL A 227 -11.04 21.99 11.33
N HIS A 228 -12.33 21.69 11.43
CA HIS A 228 -13.40 22.68 11.49
C HIS A 228 -13.15 23.69 12.61
N ASP A 229 -12.97 23.21 13.85
CA ASP A 229 -12.81 24.08 15.02
C ASP A 229 -11.55 24.94 14.92
N ARG A 230 -10.47 24.38 14.35
CA ARG A 230 -9.23 25.12 14.15
C ARG A 230 -9.36 26.22 13.09
N LEU A 231 -10.13 25.98 12.03
CA LEU A 231 -10.46 26.99 11.01
C LEU A 231 -11.40 28.06 11.57
N ALA A 232 -12.39 27.67 12.39
CA ALA A 232 -13.30 28.60 13.06
C ALA A 232 -12.56 29.50 14.07
N ALA A 233 -11.45 29.03 14.65
CA ALA A 233 -10.61 29.83 15.54
C ALA A 233 -9.68 30.83 14.80
N VAL A 234 -9.65 30.85 13.47
CA VAL A 234 -8.84 31.82 12.71
C VAL A 234 -9.44 33.23 12.86
N PRO A 235 -8.65 34.24 13.27
CA PRO A 235 -9.14 35.60 13.40
C PRO A 235 -9.75 36.12 12.11
N GLY A 236 -11.00 36.59 12.17
CA GLY A 236 -11.74 37.09 11.00
C GLY A 236 -12.69 36.07 10.35
N VAL A 237 -12.64 34.80 10.77
CA VAL A 237 -13.63 33.77 10.39
C VAL A 237 -14.81 33.84 11.37
N VAL A 238 -16.03 33.83 10.83
CA VAL A 238 -17.29 33.80 11.58
C VAL A 238 -17.88 32.39 11.58
N GLU A 239 -17.81 31.71 10.44
CA GLU A 239 -18.39 30.38 10.24
C GLU A 239 -17.54 29.59 9.23
N VAL A 240 -17.51 28.26 9.42
CA VAL A 240 -16.90 27.30 8.51
C VAL A 240 -17.98 26.31 8.10
N HIS A 241 -18.21 26.16 6.81
CA HIS A 241 -19.18 25.20 6.27
C HIS A 241 -18.65 24.54 5.00
N ASP A 242 -19.37 23.51 4.53
CA ASP A 242 -18.98 22.72 3.36
C ASP A 242 -17.55 22.14 3.44
N LEU A 243 -17.09 21.80 4.66
CA LEU A 243 -15.75 21.26 4.89
C LEU A 243 -15.68 19.81 4.41
N HIS A 244 -14.91 19.62 3.35
CA HIS A 244 -14.57 18.33 2.78
C HIS A 244 -13.06 18.09 2.90
N VAL A 245 -12.67 16.95 3.45
CA VAL A 245 -11.27 16.54 3.56
C VAL A 245 -11.16 15.12 3.05
N TRP A 246 -10.22 14.87 2.15
CA TRP A 246 -9.99 13.54 1.57
C TRP A 246 -8.51 13.32 1.26
N THR A 247 -8.14 12.05 1.19
CA THR A 247 -6.82 11.63 0.71
C THR A 247 -6.86 11.41 -0.79
N LEU A 248 -5.90 11.98 -1.53
CA LEU A 248 -5.79 11.76 -2.99
C LEU A 248 -4.96 10.53 -3.33
N THR A 249 -3.81 10.41 -2.66
CA THR A 249 -2.93 9.23 -2.63
C THR A 249 -2.17 9.25 -1.29
N SER A 250 -1.39 8.21 -1.01
CA SER A 250 -0.60 8.10 0.21
C SER A 250 0.25 9.37 0.43
N GLY A 251 0.03 10.04 1.57
CA GLY A 251 0.76 11.25 1.96
C GLY A 251 0.32 12.55 1.26
N MET A 252 -0.77 12.52 0.48
CA MET A 252 -1.32 13.72 -0.18
C MET A 252 -2.76 13.96 0.26
N GLU A 253 -2.90 14.77 1.30
CA GLU A 253 -4.20 15.19 1.84
C GLU A 253 -4.68 16.48 1.18
N VAL A 254 -5.97 16.52 0.87
CA VAL A 254 -6.61 17.65 0.19
C VAL A 254 -7.84 18.09 0.99
N ALA A 255 -8.08 19.40 1.04
CA ALA A 255 -9.28 19.96 1.66
C ALA A 255 -9.98 20.99 0.77
N SER A 256 -11.30 21.08 0.92
CA SER A 256 -12.13 22.17 0.42
C SER A 256 -13.01 22.67 1.57
N ALA A 257 -13.13 23.98 1.73
CA ALA A 257 -13.99 24.56 2.77
C ALA A 257 -14.48 25.96 2.38
N HIS A 258 -15.62 26.35 2.92
CA HIS A 258 -16.15 27.70 2.81
C HIS A 258 -15.96 28.42 4.15
N LEU A 259 -15.47 29.65 4.10
CA LEU A 259 -15.21 30.50 5.26
C LEU A 259 -16.03 31.78 5.14
N THR A 260 -16.98 31.98 6.05
CA THR A 260 -17.71 33.24 6.18
C THR A 260 -16.84 34.23 6.95
N MET A 261 -16.59 35.41 6.36
CA MET A 261 -15.73 36.42 6.96
C MET A 261 -16.49 37.51 7.71
N ALA A 262 -15.89 37.97 8.81
CA ALA A 262 -16.39 39.11 9.57
C ALA A 262 -16.34 40.39 8.72
N PRO A 263 -17.31 41.32 8.86
CA PRO A 263 -17.27 42.60 8.17
C PRO A 263 -15.98 43.36 8.47
N GLY A 264 -15.23 43.73 7.43
CA GLY A 264 -13.96 44.47 7.56
C GLY A 264 -12.72 43.63 7.84
N ALA A 265 -12.83 42.30 7.91
CA ALA A 265 -11.67 41.42 7.96
C ALA A 265 -10.91 41.43 6.62
N GLU A 266 -9.58 41.34 6.69
CA GLU A 266 -8.70 41.36 5.51
C GLU A 266 -8.54 39.95 4.93
N VAL A 267 -8.97 39.78 3.68
CA VAL A 267 -9.07 38.45 3.02
C VAL A 267 -7.72 37.74 2.94
N GLY A 268 -6.65 38.46 2.64
CA GLY A 268 -5.29 37.90 2.52
C GLY A 268 -4.79 37.32 3.84
N ALA A 269 -4.96 38.05 4.95
CA ALA A 269 -4.61 37.59 6.28
C ALA A 269 -5.40 36.34 6.69
N VAL A 270 -6.72 36.30 6.45
CA VAL A 270 -7.55 35.13 6.78
C VAL A 270 -7.13 33.91 5.98
N LEU A 271 -6.99 34.03 4.66
CA LEU A 271 -6.56 32.93 3.79
C LEU A 271 -5.17 32.40 4.17
N THR A 272 -4.24 33.30 4.48
CA THR A 272 -2.88 32.91 4.90
C THR A 272 -2.93 32.15 6.22
N ALA A 273 -3.62 32.69 7.22
CA ALA A 273 -3.73 32.06 8.53
C ALA A 273 -4.44 30.70 8.49
N ALA A 274 -5.52 30.60 7.71
CA ALA A 274 -6.25 29.34 7.51
C ALA A 274 -5.38 28.30 6.78
N ARG A 275 -4.67 28.68 5.72
CA ARG A 275 -3.77 27.77 4.99
C ARG A 275 -2.61 27.31 5.87
N THR A 276 -2.01 28.21 6.66
CA THR A 276 -0.96 27.85 7.62
C THR A 276 -1.48 26.89 8.68
N ALA A 277 -2.69 27.11 9.22
CA ALA A 277 -3.30 26.18 10.18
C ALA A 277 -3.50 24.77 9.58
N LEU A 278 -4.04 24.69 8.35
CA LEU A 278 -4.22 23.41 7.65
C LEU A 278 -2.89 22.68 7.39
N HIS A 279 -1.86 23.42 7.02
CA HIS A 279 -0.54 22.87 6.74
C HIS A 279 0.19 22.41 8.02
N ASP A 280 0.29 23.28 9.02
CA ASP A 280 1.13 23.04 10.20
C ASP A 280 0.50 22.05 11.18
N ASP A 281 -0.81 22.17 11.42
CA ASP A 281 -1.52 21.39 12.43
C ASP A 281 -2.00 20.04 11.87
N PHE A 282 -2.32 19.99 10.57
CA PHE A 282 -2.97 18.82 9.93
C PHE A 282 -2.24 18.24 8.71
N ARG A 283 -1.12 18.83 8.28
CA ARG A 283 -0.35 18.38 7.10
C ARG A 283 -1.16 18.36 5.79
N ILE A 284 -2.17 19.21 5.67
CA ILE A 284 -2.92 19.38 4.42
C ILE A 284 -2.16 20.39 3.55
N GLU A 285 -1.48 19.88 2.51
CA GLU A 285 -0.67 20.71 1.61
C GLU A 285 -1.49 21.44 0.55
N HIS A 286 -2.61 20.84 0.12
CA HIS A 286 -3.47 21.38 -0.92
C HIS A 286 -4.87 21.66 -0.36
N ALA A 287 -5.22 22.94 -0.23
CA ALA A 287 -6.52 23.36 0.27
C ALA A 287 -7.11 24.45 -0.63
N THR A 288 -8.40 24.31 -0.96
CA THR A 288 -9.19 25.33 -1.63
C THR A 288 -10.15 25.94 -0.62
N LEU A 289 -10.01 27.24 -0.36
CA LEU A 289 -10.83 27.96 0.61
C LEU A 289 -11.67 29.00 -0.13
N GLN A 290 -12.99 28.79 -0.17
CA GLN A 290 -13.93 29.78 -0.68
C GLN A 290 -14.24 30.80 0.43
N ILE A 291 -14.17 32.08 0.09
CA ILE A 291 -14.49 33.17 1.01
C ILE A 291 -15.89 33.68 0.73
N GLU A 292 -16.73 33.69 1.76
CA GLU A 292 -18.09 34.21 1.69
C GLU A 292 -18.23 35.50 2.53
N PRO A 293 -18.82 36.56 1.96
CA PRO A 293 -19.05 37.80 2.70
C PRO A 293 -20.16 37.60 3.73
N GLY A 294 -19.91 38.02 4.98
CA GLY A 294 -20.77 37.79 6.17
C GLY A 294 -22.19 38.37 6.17
N ALA A 295 -22.76 38.74 5.02
CA ALA A 295 -24.16 39.14 4.86
C ALA A 295 -25.06 38.05 4.25
N ALA A 296 -24.48 37.00 3.66
CA ALA A 296 -25.25 35.85 3.19
C ALA A 296 -25.32 34.82 4.32
N SER A 297 -26.49 34.64 4.93
CA SER A 297 -26.75 33.47 5.78
C SER A 297 -26.45 32.21 4.97
N GLY A 298 -25.55 31.36 5.48
CA GLY A 298 -25.01 30.15 4.83
C GLY A 298 -26.05 29.32 4.09
N ALA A 299 -26.30 29.70 2.84
CA ALA A 299 -27.15 28.99 1.91
C ALA A 299 -26.26 28.39 0.83
N CYS A 300 -25.28 27.57 1.24
CA CYS A 300 -25.01 26.41 0.42
C CYS A 300 -26.35 25.68 0.34
N GLY A 301 -27.04 25.83 -0.79
CA GLY A 301 -28.31 25.15 -1.04
C GLY A 301 -28.11 23.68 -0.69
N SER A 302 -29.12 23.04 -0.09
CA SER A 302 -29.05 21.61 0.22
C SER A 302 -28.63 20.89 -1.06
N ILE A 303 -27.48 20.23 -1.00
CA ILE A 303 -26.96 19.46 -2.11
C ILE A 303 -27.93 18.30 -2.33
N GLU A 304 -28.72 18.31 -3.42
CA GLU A 304 -29.79 17.32 -3.68
C GLU A 304 -29.30 16.00 -4.31
N TRP A 305 -27.99 15.70 -4.27
CA TRP A 305 -27.43 14.46 -4.82
C TRP A 305 -27.04 13.43 -3.76
#